data_AF-A0A0Q8UUL7-F1
#
_entry.id   AF-A0A0Q8UUL7-F1
#
_cell.length_a   1.000
_cell.length_b   1.000
_cell.length_c   1.000
_cell.angle_alpha   90.00
_cell.angle_beta   90.00
_cell.angle_gamma   90.00
#
_symmetry.space_group_name_H-M   'P 1'
#
loop_
_entity.id
_entity.type
_entity.pdbx_description
1 polymer ?
#
loop_
_entity_poly.entity_id
_entity_poly.type
_entity_poly.pdbx_seq_one_letter_code
_entity_poly.pdbx_strand_id
1 'polypeptide(L)'
;MGDHDLFRDEDLAYAHLLLASGSLVELHLCAGAYHAFDLFALASAVPQSFTGSWYCYLGRHFGAAAIERIDEPSEPSEPSAET
;
A
#
# COMPACT_ATOMS: atom_id res chain seq x y z
N MET A 1 7.93 5.34 7.69
CA MET A 1 8.31 5.19 9.11
C MET A 1 9.08 6.43 9.57
N GLY A 2 9.15 6.65 10.88
CA GLY A 2 10.03 7.67 11.45
C GLY A 2 11.45 7.16 11.71
N ASP A 3 12.43 8.05 11.74
CA ASP A 3 13.81 7.72 12.12
C ASP A 3 14.05 7.66 13.64
N HIS A 4 13.15 8.24 14.44
CA HIS A 4 13.10 8.11 15.91
C HIS A 4 12.02 7.13 16.34
N ASP A 5 11.65 6.19 15.48
CA ASP A 5 10.74 5.10 15.80
C ASP A 5 11.50 3.94 16.44
N LEU A 6 10.94 3.35 17.51
CA LEU A 6 11.51 2.16 18.16
C LEU A 6 11.52 0.95 17.23
N PHE A 7 10.63 0.93 16.23
CA PHE A 7 10.55 -0.14 15.24
C PHE A 7 11.40 0.12 13.99
N ARG A 8 12.25 1.16 13.99
CA ARG A 8 13.04 1.55 12.82
C ARG A 8 13.85 0.39 12.22
N ASP A 9 14.57 -0.33 13.06
CA ASP A 9 15.42 -1.42 12.57
C ASP A 9 14.59 -2.63 12.13
N GLU A 10 13.40 -2.81 12.71
CA GLU A 10 12.43 -3.84 12.30
C GLU A 10 11.86 -3.55 10.91
N ASP A 11 11.35 -2.34 10.63
CA ASP A 11 10.80 -2.08 9.30
C ASP A 11 11.90 -2.10 8.23
N LEU A 12 13.13 -1.69 8.58
CA LEU A 12 14.29 -1.84 7.68
C LEU A 12 14.53 -3.32 7.37
N ALA A 13 14.60 -4.18 8.38
CA ALA A 13 14.80 -5.62 8.19
C ALA A 13 13.66 -6.23 7.36
N TYR A 14 12.41 -5.85 7.64
CA TYR A 14 11.25 -6.33 6.90
C TYR A 14 11.26 -5.89 5.42
N ALA A 15 11.58 -4.63 5.14
CA ALA A 15 11.73 -4.12 3.78
C ALA A 15 12.82 -4.89 3.01
N HIS A 16 13.95 -5.20 3.65
CA HIS A 16 15.00 -6.02 3.03
C HIS A 16 14.51 -7.44 2.72
N LEU A 17 13.74 -8.07 3.61
CA LEU A 17 13.18 -9.40 3.37
C LEU A 17 12.19 -9.41 2.20
N LEU A 18 11.32 -8.40 2.10
CA LEU A 18 10.38 -8.26 0.99
C LEU A 18 11.11 -8.03 -0.34
N LEU A 19 12.16 -7.19 -0.35
CA LEU A 19 13.00 -6.98 -1.53
C LEU A 19 13.69 -8.28 -1.95
N ALA A 20 14.23 -9.04 -1.00
CA ALA A 20 14.89 -10.32 -1.25
C ALA A 20 13.91 -11.39 -1.77
N SER A 21 12.62 -11.30 -1.43
CA SER A 21 11.58 -12.19 -1.96
C SER A 21 11.09 -11.82 -3.37
N GLY A 22 11.64 -10.75 -3.97
CA GLY A 22 11.21 -10.24 -5.27
C GLY A 22 9.95 -9.38 -5.24
N SER A 23 9.48 -8.97 -4.05
CA SER A 23 8.39 -8.02 -3.94
C SER A 23 8.87 -6.62 -4.33
N LEU A 24 8.00 -5.83 -4.97
CA LEU A 24 8.27 -4.42 -5.19
C LEU A 24 8.04 -3.66 -3.88
N VAL A 25 9.05 -2.93 -3.41
CA VAL A 25 9.06 -2.25 -2.11
C VAL A 25 9.58 -0.83 -2.27
N GLU A 26 8.84 0.13 -1.72
CA GLU A 26 9.30 1.51 -1.52
C GLU A 26 9.33 1.80 -0.01
N LEU A 27 10.51 2.12 0.53
CA LEU A 27 10.68 2.48 1.94
C LEU A 27 10.92 3.98 2.08
N HIS A 28 10.07 4.65 2.86
CA HIS A 28 10.21 6.07 3.16
C HIS A 28 10.56 6.28 4.63
N LEU A 29 11.73 6.88 4.89
CA LEU A 29 12.21 7.28 6.21
C LEU A 29 11.99 8.79 6.40
N CYS A 30 11.18 9.15 7.40
CA CYS A 30 10.85 10.52 7.71
C CYS A 30 11.77 11.05 8.83
N ALA A 31 12.63 12.02 8.50
CA ALA A 31 13.56 12.60 9.46
C ALA A 31 12.85 13.32 10.61
N GLY A 32 13.30 13.08 11.84
CA GLY A 32 12.74 13.66 13.08
C GLY A 32 11.38 13.09 13.48
N ALA A 33 10.82 12.12 12.75
CA ALA A 33 9.53 11.55 13.06
C ALA A 33 9.66 10.40 14.06
N TYR A 34 8.74 10.36 15.03
CA TYR A 34 8.59 9.29 16.02
C TYR A 34 7.45 8.34 15.63
N HIS A 35 7.21 7.31 16.43
CA HIS A 35 6.14 6.36 16.19
C HIS A 35 4.75 7.01 16.07
N ALA A 36 4.00 6.65 15.03
CA ALA A 36 2.65 7.18 14.76
C ALA A 36 2.56 8.72 14.63
N PHE A 37 3.65 9.38 14.20
CA PHE A 37 3.69 10.84 13.96
C PHE A 37 2.54 11.33 13.05
N ASP A 38 2.08 10.49 12.15
CA ASP A 38 0.99 10.74 11.21
C ASP A 38 -0.40 10.80 11.88
N LEU A 39 -0.55 10.29 13.10
CA LEU A 39 -1.80 10.42 13.87
C LEU A 39 -1.85 11.67 14.74
N PHE A 40 -0.69 12.21 15.15
CA PHE A 40 -0.60 13.28 16.15
C PHE A 40 -0.26 14.67 15.57
N ALA A 41 0.36 14.73 14.39
CA ALA A 41 0.83 15.97 13.78
C ALA A 41 0.24 16.21 12.37
N LEU A 42 -1.01 15.82 12.14
CA LEU A 42 -1.69 15.78 10.83
C LEU A 42 -1.54 17.05 9.96
N ALA A 43 -1.48 18.23 10.58
CA ALA A 43 -1.36 19.50 9.87
C ALA A 43 0.08 19.86 9.48
N SER A 44 1.08 19.13 9.98
CA SER A 44 2.48 19.35 9.63
C SER A 44 2.83 18.71 8.29
N ALA A 45 3.89 19.22 7.64
CA ALA A 45 4.30 18.76 6.32
C ALA A 45 4.72 17.28 6.29
N VAL A 46 5.23 16.75 7.41
CA VAL A 46 5.83 15.40 7.46
C VAL A 46 4.76 14.31 7.30
N PRO A 47 3.67 14.25 8.10
CA PRO A 47 2.52 13.37 7.85
C PRO A 47 1.91 13.54 6.47
N GLN A 48 1.70 14.77 6.01
CA GLN A 48 1.08 15.02 4.71
C GLN A 48 1.91 14.43 3.56
N SER A 49 3.23 14.63 3.59
CA SER A 49 4.14 14.03 2.61
C SER A 49 4.19 12.50 2.72
N PHE A 50 4.20 11.96 3.95
CA PHE A 50 4.22 10.52 4.20
C PHE A 50 2.95 9.83 3.69
N THR A 51 1.77 10.37 3.98
CA THR A 51 0.51 9.85 3.45
C THR A 51 0.43 10.03 1.94
N GLY A 52 0.93 11.15 1.42
CA GLY A 52 1.01 11.42 -0.02
C GLY A 52 1.82 10.37 -0.78
N SER A 53 2.97 9.93 -0.26
CA SER A 53 3.79 8.91 -0.92
C SER A 53 3.04 7.57 -1.04
N TRP A 54 2.27 7.20 -0.02
CA TRP A 54 1.44 5.99 -0.07
C TRP A 54 0.38 6.04 -1.16
N TYR A 55 -0.37 7.15 -1.27
CA TYR A 55 -1.35 7.32 -2.34
C TYR A 55 -0.71 7.35 -3.72
N CYS A 56 0.46 7.98 -3.88
CA CYS A 56 1.18 7.98 -5.14
C CYS A 56 1.62 6.57 -5.53
N TYR A 57 2.12 5.76 -4.59
CA TYR A 57 2.47 4.37 -4.83
C TYR A 57 1.26 3.56 -5.30
N LEU A 58 0.14 3.63 -4.57
CA LEU A 58 -1.08 2.94 -4.95
C LEU A 58 -1.60 3.38 -6.33
N GLY A 59 -1.59 4.69 -6.60
CA GLY A 59 -2.02 5.24 -7.88
C GLY A 59 -1.19 4.71 -9.06
N ARG A 60 0.13 4.57 -8.90
CA ARG A 60 1.01 4.03 -9.95
C ARG A 60 0.79 2.54 -10.23
N HIS A 61 0.43 1.76 -9.22
CA HIS A 61 0.31 0.31 -9.34
C HIS A 61 -1.11 -0.20 -9.55
N PHE A 62 -2.13 0.58 -9.17
CA PHE A 62 -3.54 0.19 -9.25
C PHE A 62 -4.41 1.16 -10.07
N GLY A 63 -3.87 2.28 -10.56
CA GLY A 63 -4.61 3.26 -11.36
C GLY A 63 -4.89 2.81 -12.81
N ALA A 64 -6.14 3.00 -13.25
CA ALA A 64 -6.72 2.83 -14.60
C ALA A 64 -6.72 1.42 -15.24
N ALA A 65 -5.69 0.58 -15.07
CA ALA A 65 -5.65 -0.75 -15.73
C ALA A 65 -6.20 -1.90 -14.88
N ALA A 66 -6.42 -1.71 -13.57
CA ALA A 66 -6.84 -2.78 -12.66
C ALA A 66 -8.37 -2.99 -12.56
N ILE A 67 -9.18 -2.04 -13.04
CA ILE A 67 -10.65 -2.07 -12.90
C ILE A 67 -11.35 -2.83 -14.04
N GLU A 68 -10.67 -3.12 -15.14
CA GLU A 68 -11.30 -3.74 -16.33
C GLU A 68 -11.66 -5.23 -16.16
N ARG A 69 -11.27 -5.89 -15.06
CA ARG A 69 -11.43 -7.35 -14.89
C ARG A 69 -12.52 -7.81 -13.91
N ILE A 70 -13.30 -6.89 -13.34
CA ILE A 70 -14.25 -7.21 -12.26
C ILE A 70 -15.71 -7.26 -12.75
N ASP A 71 -15.99 -6.90 -14.01
CA ASP A 71 -17.37 -6.67 -14.49
C ASP A 71 -17.80 -7.53 -15.70
N GLU A 72 -17.42 -8.80 -15.74
CA GLU A 72 -18.07 -9.79 -16.62
C GLU A 72 -19.01 -10.68 -15.77
N PRO A 73 -20.34 -10.47 -15.79
CA PRO A 73 -21.28 -11.40 -15.19
C PRO A 73 -21.33 -12.68 -16.01
N SER A 74 -20.94 -13.80 -15.41
CA SER A 74 -21.13 -15.14 -15.99
C SER A 74 -22.63 -15.40 -16.22
N GLU A 75 -23.03 -15.63 -17.47
CA GLU A 75 -24.41 -16.01 -17.80
C GLU A 75 -24.81 -17.30 -17.06
N PRO A 76 -26.03 -17.36 -16.47
CA PRO A 76 -26.51 -18.58 -15.86
C PRO A 76 -26.87 -19.60 -16.95
N SER A 77 -26.20 -20.75 -16.93
CA SER A 77 -26.55 -21.93 -17.73
C SER A 77 -27.96 -22.42 -17.38
N GLU A 78 -28.89 -22.37 -18.34
CA GLU A 78 -30.24 -22.90 -18.20
C GLU A 78 -30.23 -24.43 -17.99
N PRO A 79 -31.04 -24.98 -17.06
CA PRO A 79 -31.14 -26.43 -16.90
C PRO A 79 -31.97 -27.05 -18.01
N SER A 80 -31.41 -28.08 -18.65
CA SER A 80 -32.08 -28.91 -19.64
C SER A 80 -33.33 -29.56 -19.04
N ALA A 81 -34.51 -29.22 -19.57
CA ALA A 81 -35.74 -29.92 -19.24
C ALA A 81 -35.88 -31.16 -20.14
N GLU A 82 -35.51 -32.33 -19.61
CA GLU A 82 -36.09 -33.61 -20.01
C GLU A 82 -37.51 -33.70 -19.43
N THR A 83 -38.53 -33.84 -20.29
CA THR A 83 -39.56 -34.91 -20.34
C THR A 83 -40.75 -34.44 -21.17
#